data_AF-A0A351FD55-F1
#
_entry.id   AF-A0A351FD55-F1
#
_cell.length_a   1.000
_cell.length_b   1.000
_cell.length_c   1.000
_cell.angle_alpha   90.00
_cell.angle_beta   90.00
_cell.angle_gamma   90.00
#
_symmetry.space_group_name_H-M   'P 1'
#
loop_
_entity.id
_entity.type
_entity.pdbx_description
1 polymer ?
#
loop_
_entity_poly.entity_id
_entity_poly.type
_entity_poly.pdbx_seq_one_letter_code
_entity_poly.pdbx_strand_id
1 'polypeptide(L)'
;MDEKTVLVHYMPWFSAKPESKEWGWHWTMDHCDPNFVQWEGKREIASHNYPLIGVYDSGDKWVLECQVQQMKLAGIDGVIIDWYGIDSINDYPMIHENVRLLVSIVKKAGLKFAICYEDRSIKQAIEKK
;
A
#
# COMPACT_ATOMS: atom_id res chain seq x y z
N MET A 1 -18.82 17.68 22.81
CA MET A 1 -17.35 17.64 22.65
C MET A 1 -17.10 17.39 21.19
N ASP A 2 -16.18 18.13 20.56
CA ASP A 2 -15.81 17.87 19.17
C ASP A 2 -15.07 16.52 19.11
N GLU A 3 -15.49 15.64 18.21
CA GLU A 3 -14.93 14.29 18.11
C GLU A 3 -13.53 14.37 17.47
N LYS A 4 -12.55 13.69 18.07
CA LYS A 4 -11.16 13.75 17.58
C LYS A 4 -11.06 12.98 16.26
N THR A 5 -10.51 13.62 15.24
CA THR A 5 -10.20 12.95 13.98
C THR A 5 -9.09 11.91 14.18
N VAL A 6 -9.35 10.67 13.77
CA VAL A 6 -8.40 9.54 13.78
C VAL A 6 -8.02 9.19 12.35
N LEU A 7 -6.72 9.26 12.06
CA LEU A 7 -6.16 8.90 10.76
C LEU A 7 -5.19 7.73 10.90
N VAL A 8 -5.06 6.91 9.85
CA VAL A 8 -4.11 5.79 9.80
C VAL A 8 -3.09 5.94 8.68
N HIS A 9 -1.85 5.56 8.94
CA HIS A 9 -0.80 5.54 7.92
C HIS A 9 -1.00 4.37 6.96
N TYR A 10 -0.91 4.63 5.66
CA TYR A 10 -1.18 3.66 4.61
C TYR A 10 -0.04 3.59 3.60
N MET A 11 0.42 2.37 3.32
CA MET A 11 1.52 2.08 2.38
C MET A 11 0.99 1.43 1.10
N PRO A 12 0.91 2.16 -0.03
CA PRO A 12 0.37 1.66 -1.31
C PRO A 12 1.42 0.94 -2.19
N TRP A 13 2.34 0.18 -1.59
CA TRP A 13 3.58 -0.27 -2.21
C TRP A 13 3.72 -1.78 -2.46
N PHE A 14 2.68 -2.57 -2.15
CA PHE A 14 2.74 -4.02 -2.31
C PHE A 14 2.40 -4.42 -3.75
N SER A 15 3.11 -5.41 -4.30
CA SER A 15 2.87 -5.92 -5.65
C SER A 15 2.82 -7.44 -5.65
N ALA A 16 1.76 -8.03 -6.19
CA ALA A 16 1.55 -9.47 -6.15
C ALA A 16 0.91 -9.98 -7.44
N LYS A 17 1.13 -11.27 -7.73
CA LYS A 17 0.44 -11.97 -8.82
C LYS A 17 -1.03 -12.22 -8.46
N PRO A 18 -1.97 -12.21 -9.43
CA PRO A 18 -1.76 -12.02 -10.87
C PRO A 18 -1.71 -10.56 -11.37
N GLU A 19 -2.06 -9.57 -10.55
CA GLU A 19 -2.23 -8.17 -10.94
C GLU A 19 -0.91 -7.54 -11.37
N SER A 20 0.15 -7.78 -10.60
CA SER A 20 1.53 -7.54 -11.00
C SER A 20 2.17 -8.82 -11.52
N LYS A 21 3.03 -8.69 -12.54
CA LYS A 21 3.75 -9.83 -13.13
C LYS A 21 4.76 -10.44 -12.15
N GLU A 22 5.30 -9.61 -11.27
CA GLU A 22 6.36 -9.97 -10.32
C GLU A 22 5.97 -9.63 -8.88
N TRP A 23 6.63 -10.31 -7.94
CA TRP A 23 6.53 -9.97 -6.52
C TRP A 23 7.28 -8.67 -6.24
N GLY A 24 6.60 -7.70 -5.65
CA GLY A 24 7.19 -6.41 -5.29
C GLY A 24 8.22 -6.55 -4.17
N TRP A 25 9.18 -5.62 -4.14
CA TRP A 25 10.24 -5.56 -3.13
C TRP A 25 9.70 -5.69 -1.70
N HIS A 26 8.54 -5.10 -1.40
CA HIS A 26 7.97 -5.12 -0.05
C HIS A 26 7.45 -6.48 0.43
N TRP A 27 7.24 -7.45 -0.47
CA TRP A 27 6.96 -8.83 -0.07
C TRP A 27 8.22 -9.70 0.05
N THR A 28 9.32 -9.31 -0.58
CA THR A 28 10.54 -10.12 -0.66
C THR A 28 11.63 -9.61 0.28
N MET A 29 11.83 -8.29 0.35
CA MET A 29 12.90 -7.59 1.06
C MET A 29 14.29 -8.17 0.81
N ASP A 30 14.53 -8.78 -0.36
CA ASP A 30 15.75 -9.54 -0.73
C ASP A 30 16.07 -10.77 0.16
N HIS A 31 15.12 -11.20 0.99
CA HIS A 31 15.31 -12.29 1.95
C HIS A 31 14.24 -13.38 1.87
N CYS A 32 13.15 -13.15 1.13
CA CYS A 32 12.01 -14.06 1.03
C CYS A 32 11.59 -14.28 -0.44
N ASP A 33 11.17 -15.49 -0.79
CA ASP A 33 10.61 -15.82 -2.10
C ASP A 33 9.13 -16.25 -2.01
N PRO A 34 8.17 -15.37 -2.34
CA PRO A 34 6.76 -15.71 -2.28
C PRO A 34 6.30 -16.76 -3.31
N ASN A 35 7.16 -17.17 -4.25
CA ASN A 35 6.88 -18.34 -5.09
C ASN A 35 7.00 -19.65 -4.28
N PHE A 36 7.75 -19.66 -3.18
CA PHE A 36 7.80 -20.79 -2.27
C PHE A 36 6.55 -20.82 -1.38
N VAL A 37 5.73 -21.85 -1.56
CA VAL A 37 4.53 -22.10 -0.75
C VAL A 37 4.86 -23.19 0.28
N GLN A 38 4.75 -22.83 1.54
CA GLN A 38 4.96 -23.74 2.66
C GLN A 38 3.83 -24.78 2.73
N TRP A 39 4.06 -25.86 3.47
CA TRP A 39 3.09 -26.96 3.61
C TRP A 39 1.73 -26.53 4.16
N GLU A 40 1.68 -25.45 4.93
CA GLU A 40 0.45 -24.84 5.48
C GLU A 40 -0.32 -23.98 4.45
N GLY A 41 0.18 -23.88 3.21
CA GLY A 41 -0.41 -23.05 2.15
C GLY A 41 0.00 -21.58 2.18
N LYS A 42 0.84 -21.16 3.14
CA LYS A 42 1.37 -19.79 3.22
C LYS A 42 2.59 -19.62 2.34
N ARG A 43 2.66 -18.49 1.64
CA ARG A 43 3.85 -18.04 0.88
C ARG A 43 4.92 -17.53 1.84
N GLU A 44 6.20 -17.74 1.50
CA GLU A 44 7.31 -17.09 2.19
C GLU A 44 7.33 -15.59 1.87
N ILE A 45 7.07 -14.75 2.87
CA ILE A 45 6.98 -13.29 2.72
C ILE A 45 7.82 -12.59 3.79
N ALA A 46 8.25 -11.37 3.49
CA ALA A 46 9.00 -10.51 4.40
C ALA A 46 8.14 -9.88 5.51
N SER A 47 7.43 -10.72 6.26
CA SER A 47 6.61 -10.31 7.40
C SER A 47 6.47 -11.45 8.41
N HIS A 48 6.52 -11.12 9.70
CA HIS A 48 6.19 -12.08 10.77
C HIS A 48 4.69 -12.39 10.85
N ASN A 49 3.84 -11.49 10.34
CA ASN A 49 2.39 -11.66 10.31
C ASN A 49 1.89 -11.89 8.88
N TYR A 50 0.93 -12.80 8.74
CA TYR A 50 0.32 -13.09 7.45
C TYR A 50 -0.99 -12.31 7.28
N PRO A 51 -1.20 -11.54 6.20
CA PRO A 51 -2.44 -10.82 6.00
C PRO A 51 -3.62 -11.79 5.86
N LEU A 52 -4.74 -11.49 6.51
CA LEU A 52 -5.94 -12.34 6.45
C LEU A 52 -6.54 -12.41 5.04
N ILE A 53 -6.39 -11.33 4.26
CA ILE A 53 -6.85 -11.27 2.86
C ILE A 53 -5.84 -11.90 1.88
N GLY A 54 -4.79 -12.56 2.38
CA GLY A 54 -3.71 -13.11 1.58
C GLY A 54 -2.66 -12.06 1.17
N VAL A 55 -1.62 -12.53 0.48
CA VAL A 55 -0.60 -11.64 -0.11
C VAL A 55 -1.25 -10.90 -1.27
N TYR A 56 -1.19 -9.57 -1.26
CA TYR A 56 -2.00 -8.73 -2.13
C TYR A 56 -1.19 -7.74 -2.95
N ASP A 57 -1.83 -7.19 -3.98
CA ASP A 57 -1.34 -6.10 -4.80
C ASP A 57 -2.05 -4.80 -4.41
N SER A 58 -1.31 -3.71 -4.21
CA SER A 58 -1.85 -2.39 -3.87
C SER A 58 -2.52 -1.68 -5.06
N GLY A 59 -2.41 -2.23 -6.26
CA GLY A 59 -3.16 -1.83 -7.46
C GLY A 59 -4.48 -2.60 -7.65
N ASP A 60 -4.75 -3.63 -6.83
CA ASP A 60 -6.05 -4.32 -6.88
C ASP A 60 -7.14 -3.48 -6.20
N LYS A 61 -8.11 -3.02 -7.01
CA LYS A 61 -9.26 -2.26 -6.54
C LYS A 61 -10.07 -2.96 -5.45
N TRP A 62 -10.15 -4.30 -5.47
CA TRP A 62 -10.94 -5.06 -4.49
C TRP A 62 -10.23 -5.15 -3.14
N VAL A 63 -8.90 -5.25 -3.16
CA VAL A 63 -8.05 -5.16 -1.96
C VAL A 63 -8.19 -3.78 -1.33
N LEU A 64 -8.07 -2.72 -2.14
CA LEU A 64 -8.20 -1.34 -1.66
C LEU A 64 -9.60 -1.07 -1.08
N GLU A 65 -10.67 -1.51 -1.77
CA GLU A 65 -12.04 -1.39 -1.26
C GLU A 65 -12.19 -2.15 0.06
N CYS A 66 -11.69 -3.39 0.15
CA CYS A 66 -11.73 -4.19 1.38
C CYS A 66 -11.06 -3.46 2.56
N GLN A 67 -9.86 -2.93 2.35
CA GLN A 67 -9.11 -2.23 3.40
C GLN A 67 -9.77 -0.92 3.81
N VAL A 68 -10.31 -0.15 2.86
CA VAL A 68 -11.05 1.09 3.15
C VAL A 68 -12.34 0.79 3.93
N GLN A 69 -13.06 -0.28 3.59
CA GLN A 69 -14.24 -0.68 4.37
C GLN A 69 -13.85 -1.17 5.77
N GLN A 70 -12.74 -1.88 5.93
CA GLN A 70 -12.21 -2.24 7.26
C GLN A 70 -11.90 -0.99 8.10
N MET A 71 -11.31 0.04 7.50
CA MET A 71 -11.06 1.32 8.20
C MET A 71 -12.37 1.96 8.66
N LYS A 72 -13.39 1.99 7.81
CA LYS A 72 -14.72 2.52 8.17
C LYS A 72 -15.34 1.74 9.33
N LEU A 73 -15.30 0.41 9.27
CA LEU A 73 -15.83 -0.45 10.33
C LEU A 73 -15.09 -0.25 11.66
N ALA A 74 -13.80 0.09 11.61
CA ALA A 74 -12.99 0.39 12.78
C ALA A 74 -13.19 1.81 13.34
N GLY A 75 -14.03 2.64 12.73
CA GLY A 75 -14.27 4.02 13.17
C GLY A 75 -13.13 4.99 12.83
N ILE A 76 -12.34 4.70 11.79
CA ILE A 76 -11.29 5.60 11.31
C ILE A 76 -11.88 6.67 10.39
N ASP A 77 -11.45 7.92 10.53
CA ASP A 77 -11.94 9.06 9.74
C ASP A 77 -11.21 9.25 8.40
N GLY A 78 -10.02 8.69 8.26
CA GLY A 78 -9.24 8.84 7.05
C GLY A 78 -7.86 8.20 7.05
N VAL A 79 -7.15 8.40 5.94
CA VAL A 79 -5.84 7.81 5.69
C VAL A 79 -4.77 8.87 5.47
N ILE A 80 -3.57 8.63 5.98
CA ILE A 80 -2.34 9.33 5.62
C ILE A 80 -1.61 8.43 4.64
N ILE A 81 -1.50 8.84 3.38
CA ILE A 81 -1.01 8.00 2.29
C ILE A 81 0.45 8.34 2.03
N ASP A 82 1.32 7.34 2.14
CA ASP A 82 2.73 7.45 1.83
C ASP A 82 2.94 7.64 0.33
N TRP A 83 3.67 8.69 -0.06
CA TRP A 83 3.87 9.06 -1.47
C TRP A 83 5.28 9.55 -1.76
N TYR A 84 5.82 9.09 -2.89
CA TYR A 84 7.23 9.23 -3.25
C TYR A 84 7.48 10.15 -4.46
N GLY A 85 6.43 10.67 -5.11
CA GLY A 85 6.55 11.52 -6.29
C GLY A 85 5.96 10.90 -7.56
N ILE A 86 6.16 11.61 -8.68
CA ILE A 86 5.74 11.20 -10.04
C ILE A 86 6.91 10.83 -10.95
N ASP A 87 8.14 10.97 -10.44
CA ASP A 87 9.35 10.73 -11.24
C ASP A 87 9.52 9.24 -11.51
N SER A 88 10.18 8.90 -12.63
CA SER A 88 10.43 7.51 -13.08
C SER A 88 11.55 6.82 -12.29
N ILE A 89 11.47 6.86 -10.96
CA ILE A 89 12.49 6.37 -10.04
C ILE A 89 11.95 5.17 -9.27
N ASN A 90 12.68 4.04 -9.30
CA ASN A 90 12.32 2.80 -8.59
C ASN A 90 10.84 2.40 -8.84
N ASP A 91 10.05 2.34 -7.77
CA ASP A 91 8.63 1.98 -7.68
C ASP A 91 7.69 3.20 -7.63
N TYR A 92 8.20 4.43 -7.74
CA TYR A 92 7.40 5.65 -7.60
C TYR A 92 6.24 5.72 -8.60
N PRO A 93 6.41 5.36 -9.90
CA PRO A 93 5.29 5.40 -10.84
C PRO A 93 4.15 4.45 -10.43
N MET A 94 4.48 3.24 -9.98
CA MET A 94 3.50 2.27 -9.50
C MET A 94 2.79 2.79 -8.24
N ILE A 95 3.55 3.30 -7.28
CA ILE A 95 3.01 3.87 -6.05
C ILE A 95 2.07 5.04 -6.40
N HIS A 96 2.45 5.92 -7.33
CA HIS A 96 1.60 7.03 -7.75
C HIS A 96 0.25 6.56 -8.30
N GLU A 97 0.24 5.54 -9.17
CA GLU A 97 -1.02 4.99 -9.69
C GLU A 97 -1.87 4.34 -8.59
N ASN A 98 -1.25 3.60 -7.67
CA ASN A 98 -1.94 3.01 -6.52
C ASN A 98 -2.55 4.08 -5.61
N VAL A 99 -1.83 5.19 -5.37
CA VAL A 99 -2.33 6.34 -4.61
C VAL A 99 -3.55 6.96 -5.29
N ARG A 100 -3.53 7.12 -6.62
CA ARG A 100 -4.68 7.66 -7.37
C ARG A 100 -5.92 6.78 -7.21
N LEU A 101 -5.75 5.46 -7.29
CA LEU A 101 -6.83 4.49 -7.08
C LEU A 101 -7.37 4.56 -5.64
N LEU A 102 -6.48 4.54 -4.65
CA LEU A 102 -6.86 4.62 -3.25
C LEU A 102 -7.62 5.91 -2.93
N VAL A 103 -7.15 7.07 -3.42
CA VAL A 103 -7.84 8.36 -3.22
C VAL A 103 -9.26 8.32 -3.79
N SER A 104 -9.48 7.67 -4.93
CA SER A 104 -10.82 7.50 -5.49
C SER A 104 -11.73 6.70 -4.56
N ILE A 105 -11.23 5.58 -4.03
CA ILE A 105 -11.99 4.67 -3.16
C ILE A 105 -12.26 5.32 -1.79
N VAL A 106 -11.25 5.95 -1.17
CA VAL A 106 -11.37 6.68 0.10
C VAL A 106 -12.45 7.77 0.00
N LYS A 107 -12.44 8.55 -1.07
CA LYS A 107 -13.47 9.59 -1.33
C LYS A 107 -14.86 8.97 -1.48
N LYS A 108 -14.99 7.90 -2.26
CA LYS A 108 -16.26 7.18 -2.45
C LYS A 108 -16.80 6.65 -1.11
N ALA A 109 -15.90 6.24 -0.22
CA ALA A 109 -16.25 5.72 1.09
C ALA A 109 -16.60 6.83 2.11
N GLY A 110 -16.41 8.11 1.77
CA GLY A 110 -16.66 9.26 2.66
C GLY A 110 -15.57 9.51 3.68
N LEU A 111 -14.39 8.90 3.50
CA LEU A 111 -13.22 9.09 4.37
C LEU A 111 -12.36 10.28 3.89
N LYS A 112 -11.60 10.85 4.82
CA LYS A 112 -10.60 11.90 4.54
C LYS A 112 -9.28 11.27 4.07
N PHE A 113 -8.44 12.06 3.42
CA PHE A 113 -7.05 11.66 3.16
C PHE A 113 -6.09 12.82 3.36
N ALA A 114 -4.84 12.48 3.68
CA ALA A 114 -3.68 13.35 3.64
C ALA A 114 -2.55 12.64 2.89
N ILE A 115 -1.61 13.40 2.34
CA ILE A 115 -0.41 12.85 1.70
C ILE A 115 0.77 13.03 2.65
N CYS A 116 1.49 11.94 2.92
CA CYS A 116 2.80 11.97 3.54
C CYS A 116 3.86 11.99 2.44
N TYR A 117 4.64 13.06 2.41
CA TYR A 117 5.81 13.16 1.55
C TYR A 117 6.95 12.44 2.23
N GLU A 118 7.47 11.39 1.60
CA GLU A 118 8.58 10.64 2.18
C GLU A 118 9.91 11.38 1.90
N ASP A 119 10.73 11.61 2.93
CA ASP A 119 11.95 12.42 2.85
C ASP A 119 13.06 11.81 1.96
N ARG A 120 13.26 10.49 2.01
CA ARG A 120 14.16 9.75 1.12
C ARG A 120 13.76 9.94 -0.34
N SER A 121 12.47 10.10 -0.62
CA SER A 121 11.97 10.29 -1.98
C SER A 121 12.46 11.59 -2.61
N ILE A 122 12.46 12.67 -1.83
CA ILE A 122 12.96 13.99 -2.22
C ILE A 122 14.46 13.91 -2.52
N LYS A 123 15.23 13.28 -1.62
CA LYS A 123 16.68 13.13 -1.81
C LYS A 123 17.01 12.35 -3.09
N GLN A 124 16.32 11.23 -3.32
CA GLN A 124 16.53 10.44 -4.54
C GLN A 124 16.11 11.18 -5.81
N ALA A 125 15.03 11.96 -5.76
CA ALA A 125 14.61 12.77 -6.90
C ALA A 125 15.63 13.85 -7.27
N ILE A 126 16.35 14.41 -6.28
CA ILE A 126 17.44 15.35 -6.52
C ILE A 126 18.69 14.64 -7.07
N GLU A 127 19.03 13.47 -6.53
CA GLU A 127 20.25 12.73 -6.90
C GLU A 127 20.16 11.97 -8.23
N LYS A 128 18.96 11.56 -8.64
CA LYS A 128 18.73 10.68 -9.82
C LYS A 128 18.00 11.37 -10.99
N LYS A 129 17.63 12.66 -10.86
CA LYS A 129 17.23 13.49 -12.00
C LYS A 129 18.45 14.02 -12.74
#